data_AF-U3ACJ4-F1
#
_entry.id   AF-U3ACJ4-F1
#
_cell.length_a   1.000
_cell.length_b   1.000
_cell.length_c   1.000
_cell.angle_alpha   90.00
_cell.angle_beta   90.00
_cell.angle_gamma   90.00
#
_symmetry.space_group_name_H-M   'P 1'
#
loop_
_entity.id
_entity.type
_entity.pdbx_description
1 polymer ?
#
loop_
_entity_poly.entity_id
_entity_poly.type
_entity_poly.pdbx_seq_one_letter_code
_entity_poly.pdbx_strand_id
1 'polypeptide(L)'
;MSIFSIQLPMFRGTPFSYYWPSLRKEVQIVKEEDLMEPFMSVNDDVLTLRTGFHRRRLFALMPFVILFTAASIFAMIHYPPSFGYLKEYAIGSIQFRKKNIEKATIYAEDARKNGNIEEYNTFKGYIEDDLKEIEVLEIYAKKQGSVTIFTHLEALAASDDGSLGDVIDGVFSLLELYLTTLLLWFFLL
;
A
#
# COMPACT_ATOMS: atom_id res chain seq x y z
N MET A 1 37.63 53.31 -1.08
CA MET A 1 38.15 52.15 -0.34
C MET A 1 38.60 51.14 -1.38
N SER A 2 39.89 50.83 -1.45
CA SER A 2 40.51 50.11 -2.57
C SER A 2 40.12 48.63 -2.56
N ILE A 3 39.41 48.17 -3.59
CA ILE A 3 39.14 46.74 -3.81
C ILE A 3 40.41 46.12 -4.38
N PHE A 4 41.15 45.40 -3.57
CA PHE A 4 42.24 44.56 -4.05
C PHE A 4 41.63 43.33 -4.74
N SER A 5 41.71 43.26 -6.06
CA SER A 5 41.42 42.03 -6.81
C SER A 5 42.59 41.05 -6.59
N ILE A 6 42.44 40.12 -5.65
CA ILE A 6 43.41 39.03 -5.49
C ILE A 6 43.11 37.97 -6.55
N GLN A 7 43.92 37.93 -7.62
CA GLN A 7 43.98 36.75 -8.46
C GLN A 7 44.58 35.62 -7.63
N LEU A 8 43.74 34.68 -7.17
CA LEU A 8 44.23 33.46 -6.52
C LEU A 8 44.96 32.62 -7.60
N PRO A 9 46.28 32.38 -7.47
CA PRO A 9 46.97 31.47 -8.37
C PRO A 9 46.50 30.05 -8.04
N MET A 10 45.45 29.61 -8.73
CA MET A 10 45.00 28.23 -8.66
C MET A 10 46.01 27.37 -9.42
N PHE A 11 46.89 26.71 -8.68
CA PHE A 11 47.87 25.78 -9.21
C PHE A 11 47.17 24.44 -9.46
N ARG A 12 47.18 23.97 -10.71
CA ARG A 12 46.64 22.64 -11.06
C ARG A 12 47.29 21.56 -10.18
N GLY A 13 46.47 20.71 -9.57
CA GLY A 13 46.91 19.56 -8.78
C GLY A 13 47.02 19.79 -7.27
N THR A 14 46.75 20.99 -6.76
CA THR A 14 46.67 21.24 -5.31
C THR A 14 45.25 20.99 -4.78
N PRO A 15 45.10 20.30 -3.63
CA PRO A 15 43.78 20.02 -3.07
C PRO A 15 43.12 21.31 -2.57
N PHE A 16 41.80 21.41 -2.73
CA PHE A 16 40.98 22.57 -2.35
C PHE A 16 41.22 23.03 -0.90
N SER A 17 41.54 22.10 0.00
CA SER A 17 41.86 22.38 1.40
C SER A 17 43.02 23.34 1.60
N TYR A 18 43.96 23.44 0.64
CA TYR A 18 45.08 24.37 0.68
C TYR A 18 44.61 25.83 0.57
N TYR A 19 43.55 26.08 -0.20
CA TYR A 19 43.00 27.42 -0.43
C TYR A 19 41.94 27.82 0.61
N TRP A 20 41.37 26.85 1.31
CA TRP A 20 40.29 27.05 2.27
C TRP A 20 40.58 28.08 3.39
N PRO A 21 41.78 28.16 3.99
CA PRO A 21 42.09 29.15 5.02
C PRO A 21 42.09 30.60 4.51
N SER A 22 42.39 30.82 3.24
CA SER A 22 42.34 32.15 2.61
C SER A 22 40.92 32.49 2.20
N LEU A 23 40.20 31.53 1.59
CA LEU A 23 38.81 31.72 1.18
C LEU A 23 37.88 32.00 2.36
N ARG A 24 38.01 31.26 3.48
CA ARG A 24 37.13 31.44 4.66
C ARG A 24 37.22 32.81 5.34
N LYS A 25 38.26 33.60 5.05
CA LYS A 25 38.40 34.97 5.58
C LYS A 25 37.50 35.96 4.87
N GLU A 26 37.06 35.61 3.65
CA GLU A 26 36.21 36.43 2.79
C GLU A 26 34.76 35.88 2.73
N VAL A 27 34.52 34.70 3.30
CA VAL A 27 33.18 34.09 3.40
C VAL A 27 32.44 34.66 4.61
N GLN A 28 31.42 35.47 4.37
CA GLN A 28 30.47 35.88 5.38
C GLN A 28 29.39 34.80 5.55
N ILE A 29 29.31 34.18 6.74
CA ILE A 29 28.25 33.21 7.05
C ILE A 29 26.99 34.00 7.40
N VAL A 30 26.08 34.14 6.44
CA VAL A 30 24.74 34.70 6.67
C VAL A 30 23.89 33.61 7.30
N LYS A 31 23.36 33.87 8.50
CA LYS A 31 22.33 33.00 9.10
C LYS A 31 21.01 33.28 8.36
N GLU A 32 20.42 32.25 7.79
CA GLU A 32 19.08 32.31 7.18
C GLU A 32 18.06 32.71 8.25
N GLU A 33 17.37 33.84 8.07
CA GLU A 33 16.32 34.33 8.97
C GLU A 33 14.96 33.65 8.70
N ASP A 34 14.68 33.29 7.44
CA ASP A 34 13.47 32.58 7.05
C ASP A 34 13.78 31.26 6.34
N LEU A 35 13.14 30.19 6.82
CA LEU A 35 13.35 28.80 6.40
C LEU A 35 12.59 28.45 5.12
N MET A 36 11.64 29.29 4.68
CA MET A 36 10.70 28.98 3.60
C MET A 36 10.84 29.85 2.34
N GLU A 37 11.64 30.91 2.34
CA GLU A 37 11.80 31.76 1.15
C GLU A 37 12.80 31.15 0.14
N PRO A 38 12.34 30.81 -1.09
CA PRO A 38 13.17 30.15 -2.09
C PRO A 38 14.06 31.12 -2.88
N PHE A 39 13.83 32.44 -2.81
CA PHE A 39 14.52 33.44 -3.61
C PHE A 39 15.05 34.58 -2.74
N MET A 40 16.36 34.58 -2.49
CA MET A 40 17.06 35.79 -2.09
C MET A 40 17.75 36.37 -3.32
N SER A 41 17.67 37.70 -3.48
CA SER A 41 18.44 38.44 -4.48
C SER A 41 19.93 38.24 -4.19
N VAL A 42 20.62 37.53 -5.08
CA VAL A 42 22.07 37.36 -5.03
C VAL A 42 22.68 38.54 -5.77
N ASN A 43 23.50 39.33 -5.07
CA ASN A 43 24.30 40.37 -5.69
C ASN A 43 25.46 39.70 -6.45
N ASP A 44 25.72 40.10 -7.70
CA ASP A 44 26.62 39.40 -8.63
C ASP A 44 28.09 39.27 -8.14
N ASP A 45 28.46 40.03 -7.10
CA ASP A 45 29.82 40.11 -6.56
C ASP A 45 30.12 39.11 -5.41
N VAL A 46 29.16 38.28 -4.99
CA VAL A 46 29.32 37.38 -3.82
C VAL A 46 28.97 35.92 -4.15
N LEU A 47 29.97 35.02 -4.09
CA LEU A 47 29.76 33.57 -4.20
C LEU A 47 29.08 33.03 -2.93
N THR A 48 27.79 32.75 -3.00
CA THR A 48 27.02 32.20 -1.86
C THR A 48 26.95 30.68 -1.94
N LEU A 49 27.57 29.97 -0.99
CA LEU A 49 27.49 28.51 -0.86
C LEU A 49 26.40 28.13 0.16
N ARG A 50 25.25 27.63 -0.31
CA ARG A 50 24.15 27.19 0.56
C ARG A 50 24.42 25.78 1.11
N THR A 51 24.85 25.68 2.36
CA THR A 51 25.11 24.38 3.03
C THR A 51 24.13 24.19 4.20
N GLY A 52 22.92 23.69 3.96
CA GLY A 52 22.00 23.40 5.09
C GLY A 52 20.60 22.92 4.73
N PHE A 53 19.95 23.51 3.73
CA PHE A 53 18.55 23.26 3.37
C PHE A 53 18.28 21.77 3.05
N HIS A 54 19.14 21.15 2.21
CA HIS A 54 18.99 19.75 1.84
C HIS A 54 19.16 18.78 3.02
N ARG A 55 20.08 19.06 3.96
CA ARG A 55 20.37 18.13 5.07
C ARG A 55 19.20 17.99 6.05
N ARG A 56 18.42 19.05 6.28
CA ARG A 56 17.27 19.04 7.21
C ARG A 56 16.02 18.40 6.61
N ARG A 57 15.70 18.70 5.34
CA ARG A 57 14.61 18.06 4.58
C ARG A 57 14.84 16.55 4.47
N LEU A 58 16.07 16.13 4.13
CA LEU A 58 16.44 14.72 4.11
C LEU A 58 16.33 14.08 5.50
N PHE A 59 16.82 14.73 6.57
CA PHE A 59 16.75 14.15 7.92
C PHE A 59 15.30 13.97 8.42
N ALA A 60 14.40 14.89 8.11
CA ALA A 60 13.00 14.82 8.53
C ALA A 60 12.17 13.83 7.69
N LEU A 61 12.37 13.78 6.37
CA LEU A 61 11.55 12.95 5.47
C LEU A 61 12.08 11.52 5.32
N MET A 62 13.39 11.28 5.46
CA MET A 62 13.99 9.94 5.27
C MET A 62 13.36 8.84 6.11
N PRO A 63 13.08 9.03 7.43
CA PRO A 63 12.43 7.98 8.23
C PRO A 63 11.07 7.56 7.67
N PHE A 64 10.27 8.53 7.20
CA PHE A 64 8.97 8.27 6.60
C PHE A 64 9.10 7.58 5.24
N VAL A 65 10.02 8.05 4.38
CA VAL A 65 10.28 7.40 3.08
C VAL A 65 10.67 5.94 3.28
N ILE A 66 11.57 5.64 4.22
CA ILE A 66 11.98 4.26 4.52
C ILE A 66 10.82 3.44 5.07
N LEU A 67 10.07 3.98 6.04
CA LEU A 67 8.94 3.29 6.66
C LEU A 67 7.85 2.94 5.63
N PHE A 68 7.41 3.92 4.84
CA PHE A 68 6.37 3.74 3.83
C PHE A 68 6.83 2.84 2.68
N THR A 69 8.10 2.89 2.30
CA THR A 69 8.69 1.95 1.33
C THR A 69 8.67 0.52 1.87
N ALA A 70 9.09 0.31 3.12
CA ALA A 70 9.07 -1.02 3.75
C ALA A 70 7.64 -1.55 3.91
N ALA A 71 6.69 -0.71 4.34
CA ALA A 71 5.28 -1.06 4.42
C ALA A 71 4.69 -1.42 3.05
N SER A 72 5.03 -0.66 2.00
CA SER A 72 4.59 -0.93 0.63
C SER A 72 5.12 -2.27 0.11
N ILE A 73 6.39 -2.59 0.36
CA ILE A 73 6.99 -3.88 -0.03
C ILE A 73 6.32 -5.03 0.73
N PHE A 74 6.14 -4.87 2.05
CA PHE A 74 5.45 -5.86 2.88
C PHE A 74 4.04 -6.13 2.35
N ALA A 75 3.30 -5.06 2.01
CA ALA A 75 1.98 -5.17 1.45
C ALA A 75 1.97 -5.93 0.10
N MET A 76 2.93 -5.66 -0.80
CA MET A 76 3.03 -6.38 -2.09
C MET A 76 3.24 -7.89 -1.91
N ILE A 77 3.99 -8.29 -0.88
CA ILE A 77 4.33 -9.71 -0.65
C ILE A 77 3.14 -10.45 -0.04
N HIS A 78 2.40 -9.82 0.87
CA HIS A 78 1.38 -10.49 1.68
C HIS A 78 -0.05 -10.36 1.14
N TYR A 79 -0.33 -9.38 0.28
CA TYR A 79 -1.66 -9.17 -0.28
C TYR A 79 -1.91 -9.65 -1.72
N PRO A 80 -1.04 -10.40 -2.44
CA PRO A 80 -1.41 -10.88 -3.77
C PRO A 80 -2.49 -11.97 -3.63
N PRO A 81 -3.71 -11.76 -4.16
CA PRO A 81 -4.71 -12.81 -4.15
C PRO A 81 -4.27 -13.94 -5.09
N SER A 82 -4.11 -15.13 -4.52
CA SER A 82 -3.85 -16.35 -5.28
C SER A 82 -5.19 -16.89 -5.82
N PHE A 83 -5.45 -16.68 -7.10
CA PHE A 83 -6.69 -17.16 -7.75
C PHE A 83 -6.59 -18.58 -8.30
N GLY A 84 -5.37 -19.14 -8.38
CA GLY A 84 -5.09 -20.38 -9.11
C GLY A 84 -5.83 -21.60 -8.56
N TYR A 85 -6.06 -21.66 -7.26
CA TYR A 85 -6.69 -22.80 -6.59
C TYR A 85 -8.20 -22.63 -6.35
N LEU A 86 -8.74 -21.41 -6.51
CA LEU A 86 -10.11 -21.09 -6.11
C LEU A 86 -11.16 -21.90 -6.88
N LYS A 87 -10.89 -22.22 -8.15
CA LYS A 87 -11.81 -23.03 -8.96
C LYS A 87 -11.88 -24.47 -8.47
N GLU A 88 -10.74 -25.10 -8.23
CA GLU A 88 -10.68 -26.47 -7.71
C GLU A 88 -11.26 -26.56 -6.30
N TYR A 89 -10.92 -25.57 -5.47
CA TYR A 89 -11.49 -25.41 -4.14
C TYR A 89 -13.01 -25.27 -4.18
N ALA A 90 -13.55 -24.45 -5.09
CA ALA A 90 -14.99 -24.26 -5.23
C ALA A 90 -15.70 -25.55 -5.65
N ILE A 91 -15.15 -26.30 -6.60
CA ILE A 91 -15.72 -27.58 -7.03
C ILE A 91 -15.77 -28.58 -5.87
N GLY A 92 -14.68 -28.72 -5.12
CA GLY A 92 -14.62 -29.60 -3.95
C GLY A 92 -15.59 -29.17 -2.84
N SER A 93 -15.66 -27.87 -2.59
CA SER A 93 -16.54 -27.31 -1.55
C SER A 93 -18.03 -27.47 -1.92
N ILE A 94 -18.41 -27.28 -3.17
CA ILE A 94 -19.78 -27.52 -3.65
C ILE A 94 -20.17 -28.99 -3.42
N GLN A 95 -19.30 -29.95 -3.73
CA GLN A 95 -19.58 -31.36 -3.50
C GLN A 95 -19.76 -31.68 -2.02
N PHE A 96 -18.90 -31.12 -1.16
CA PHE A 96 -18.99 -31.26 0.28
C PHE A 96 -20.31 -30.71 0.83
N ARG A 97 -20.68 -29.49 0.45
CA ARG A 97 -21.93 -28.85 0.89
C ARG A 97 -23.17 -29.59 0.39
N LYS A 98 -23.18 -30.09 -0.85
CA LYS A 98 -24.28 -30.94 -1.35
C LYS A 98 -24.50 -32.18 -0.48
N LYS A 99 -23.42 -32.79 0.00
CA LYS A 99 -23.49 -33.94 0.92
C LYS A 99 -24.02 -33.53 2.31
N ASN A 100 -23.70 -32.32 2.78
CA ASN A 100 -24.24 -31.80 4.03
C ASN A 100 -25.74 -31.52 3.93
N ILE A 101 -26.17 -30.90 2.82
CA ILE A 101 -27.60 -30.67 2.52
C ILE A 101 -28.37 -31.98 2.53
N GLU A 102 -27.85 -33.05 1.89
CA GLU A 102 -28.50 -34.36 1.89
C GLU A 102 -28.72 -34.90 3.32
N LYS A 103 -27.69 -34.83 4.16
CA LYS A 103 -27.79 -35.26 5.56
C LYS A 103 -28.75 -34.38 6.37
N ALA A 104 -28.64 -33.07 6.25
CA ALA A 104 -29.50 -32.12 6.95
C ALA A 104 -30.96 -32.29 6.53
N THR A 105 -31.22 -32.63 5.26
CA THR A 105 -32.57 -32.93 4.76
C THR A 105 -33.15 -34.18 5.43
N ILE A 106 -32.35 -35.24 5.59
CA ILE A 106 -32.77 -36.45 6.30
C ILE A 106 -33.12 -36.13 7.75
N TYR A 107 -32.29 -35.34 8.44
CA TYR A 107 -32.55 -34.97 9.83
C TYR A 107 -33.75 -34.03 9.99
N ALA A 108 -33.92 -33.07 9.07
CA ALA A 108 -35.09 -32.20 9.05
C ALA A 108 -36.38 -33.03 8.89
N GLU A 109 -36.38 -34.01 8.00
CA GLU A 109 -37.54 -34.88 7.79
C GLU A 109 -37.85 -35.77 9.00
N ASP A 110 -36.84 -36.26 9.71
CA ASP A 110 -37.03 -37.02 10.94
C ASP A 110 -37.60 -36.13 12.07
N ALA A 111 -37.02 -34.94 12.27
CA ALA A 111 -37.51 -33.95 13.22
C ALA A 111 -38.97 -33.55 12.93
N ARG A 112 -39.31 -33.36 11.65
CA ARG A 112 -40.68 -33.08 11.20
C ARG A 112 -41.65 -34.20 11.55
N LYS A 113 -41.28 -35.46 11.33
CA LYS A 113 -42.11 -36.63 11.67
C LYS A 113 -42.31 -36.79 13.18
N ASN A 114 -41.29 -36.46 13.97
CA ASN A 114 -41.32 -36.53 15.42
C ASN A 114 -41.98 -35.30 16.07
N GLY A 115 -42.44 -34.33 15.29
CA GLY A 115 -43.06 -33.09 15.78
C GLY A 115 -42.09 -32.11 16.43
N ASN A 116 -40.77 -32.30 16.25
CA ASN A 116 -39.74 -31.41 16.78
C ASN A 116 -39.50 -30.22 15.83
N ILE A 117 -40.32 -29.19 16.00
CA ILE A 117 -40.31 -28.00 15.13
C ILE A 117 -39.01 -27.20 15.24
N GLU A 118 -38.42 -27.11 16.44
CA GLU A 118 -37.18 -26.35 16.67
C GLU A 118 -36.00 -26.96 15.91
N GLU A 119 -35.86 -28.28 16.01
CA GLU A 119 -34.81 -29.04 15.32
C GLU A 119 -35.01 -29.02 13.79
N TYR A 120 -36.27 -29.13 13.33
CA TYR A 120 -36.59 -28.96 11.92
C TYR A 120 -36.14 -27.60 11.38
N ASN A 121 -36.47 -26.51 12.10
CA ASN A 121 -36.08 -25.16 11.70
C ASN A 121 -34.55 -24.98 11.71
N THR A 122 -33.86 -25.63 12.64
CA THR A 122 -32.40 -25.60 12.73
C THR A 122 -31.75 -26.24 11.49
N PHE A 123 -32.18 -27.45 11.13
CA PHE A 123 -31.67 -28.11 9.93
C PHE A 123 -32.06 -27.38 8.65
N LYS A 124 -33.25 -26.78 8.61
CA LYS A 124 -33.67 -25.93 7.50
C LYS A 124 -32.74 -24.72 7.33
N GLY A 125 -32.35 -24.06 8.42
CA GLY A 125 -31.35 -22.97 8.39
C GLY A 125 -30.02 -23.43 7.80
N TYR A 126 -29.48 -24.57 8.24
CA TYR A 126 -28.24 -25.11 7.67
C TYR A 126 -28.33 -25.42 6.17
N ILE A 127 -29.47 -25.91 5.71
CA ILE A 127 -29.70 -26.14 4.27
C ILE A 127 -29.69 -24.82 3.51
N GLU A 128 -30.36 -23.78 4.02
CA GLU A 128 -30.41 -22.46 3.41
C GLU A 128 -29.01 -21.82 3.34
N ASP A 129 -28.23 -21.91 4.42
CA ASP A 129 -26.84 -21.42 4.48
C ASP A 129 -25.95 -22.14 3.46
N ASP A 130 -25.98 -23.48 3.40
CA ASP A 130 -25.18 -24.26 2.45
C ASP A 130 -25.60 -23.99 0.99
N LEU A 131 -26.88 -23.72 0.72
CA LEU A 131 -27.36 -23.35 -0.61
C LEU A 131 -26.84 -21.98 -1.04
N LYS A 132 -26.89 -20.98 -0.16
CA LYS A 132 -26.35 -19.63 -0.44
C LYS A 132 -24.86 -19.69 -0.73
N GLU A 133 -24.12 -20.45 0.07
CA GLU A 133 -22.69 -20.69 -0.15
C GLU A 133 -22.39 -21.40 -1.48
N ILE A 134 -23.20 -22.38 -1.87
CA ILE A 134 -23.06 -23.04 -3.17
C ILE A 134 -23.25 -22.03 -4.31
N GLU A 135 -24.22 -21.11 -4.21
CA GLU A 135 -24.46 -20.09 -5.23
C GLU A 135 -23.22 -19.21 -5.46
N VAL A 136 -22.59 -18.76 -4.38
CA VAL A 136 -21.32 -18.00 -4.43
C VAL A 136 -20.20 -18.83 -5.05
N LEU A 137 -20.03 -20.08 -4.61
CA LEU A 137 -18.98 -20.97 -5.11
C LEU A 137 -19.16 -21.32 -6.59
N GLU A 138 -20.40 -21.38 -7.07
CA GLU A 138 -20.71 -21.69 -8.46
C GLU A 138 -20.15 -20.64 -9.43
N ILE A 139 -19.99 -19.38 -9.00
CA ILE A 139 -19.36 -18.32 -9.81
C ILE A 139 -17.92 -18.70 -10.16
N TYR A 140 -17.15 -19.21 -9.20
CA TYR A 140 -15.80 -19.71 -9.46
C TYR A 140 -15.79 -20.99 -10.29
N ALA A 141 -16.66 -21.94 -9.96
CA ALA A 141 -16.69 -23.25 -10.61
C ALA A 141 -17.09 -23.17 -12.09
N LYS A 142 -18.06 -22.30 -12.42
CA LYS A 142 -18.58 -22.10 -13.79
C LYS A 142 -17.67 -21.22 -14.64
N LYS A 143 -16.71 -20.49 -14.06
CA LYS A 143 -15.83 -19.60 -14.80
C LYS A 143 -15.04 -20.38 -15.86
N GLN A 144 -15.19 -19.98 -17.13
CA GLN A 144 -14.36 -20.50 -18.22
C GLN A 144 -12.97 -19.86 -18.16
N GLY A 145 -11.92 -20.68 -18.27
CA GLY A 145 -10.54 -20.24 -18.11
C GLY A 145 -10.13 -20.06 -16.63
N SER A 146 -9.18 -19.16 -16.40
CA SER A 146 -8.66 -18.85 -15.07
C SER A 146 -9.60 -17.91 -14.30
N VAL A 147 -9.65 -18.09 -12.99
CA VAL A 147 -10.31 -17.15 -12.08
C VAL A 147 -9.48 -15.87 -12.04
N THR A 148 -10.16 -14.73 -12.15
CA THR A 148 -9.56 -13.40 -12.07
C THR A 148 -10.11 -12.63 -10.88
N ILE A 149 -9.51 -11.48 -10.59
CA ILE A 149 -10.01 -10.54 -9.58
C ILE A 149 -11.49 -10.18 -9.81
N PHE A 150 -11.94 -10.05 -11.06
CA PHE A 150 -13.34 -9.71 -11.35
C PHE A 150 -14.29 -10.84 -10.98
N THR A 151 -13.90 -12.10 -11.21
CA THR A 151 -14.69 -13.27 -10.76
C THR A 151 -14.74 -13.35 -9.24
N HIS A 152 -13.64 -12.98 -8.56
CA HIS A 152 -13.64 -12.91 -7.10
C HIS A 152 -14.58 -11.81 -6.59
N LEU A 153 -14.53 -10.61 -7.16
CA LEU A 153 -15.44 -9.51 -6.79
C LEU A 153 -16.90 -9.84 -7.08
N GLU A 154 -17.19 -10.52 -8.19
CA GLU A 154 -18.54 -11.00 -8.52
C GLU A 154 -19.07 -11.99 -7.47
N ALA A 155 -18.22 -12.92 -7.02
CA ALA A 155 -18.58 -13.87 -5.97
C ALA A 155 -18.79 -13.19 -4.61
N LEU A 156 -17.95 -12.22 -4.23
CA LEU A 156 -18.13 -11.45 -3.00
C LEU A 156 -19.40 -10.59 -3.05
N ALA A 157 -19.74 -10.03 -4.22
CA ALA A 157 -20.98 -9.31 -4.42
C ALA A 157 -22.22 -10.21 -4.24
N ALA A 158 -22.14 -11.48 -4.64
CA ALA A 158 -23.22 -12.45 -4.47
C ALA A 158 -23.36 -12.94 -3.01
N SER A 159 -22.30 -12.88 -2.20
CA SER A 159 -22.34 -13.31 -0.79
C SER A 159 -23.24 -12.42 0.08
N ASP A 160 -23.33 -11.12 -0.23
CA ASP A 160 -24.11 -10.13 0.51
C ASP A 160 -23.85 -10.16 2.04
N ASP A 161 -22.60 -10.38 2.43
CA ASP A 161 -22.13 -10.50 3.81
C ASP A 161 -21.21 -9.33 4.23
N GLY A 162 -21.03 -8.34 3.35
CA GLY A 162 -20.11 -7.21 3.55
C GLY A 162 -18.66 -7.47 3.13
N SER A 163 -18.30 -8.71 2.76
CA SER A 163 -16.93 -9.08 2.36
C SER A 163 -16.42 -8.29 1.15
N LEU A 164 -17.30 -7.89 0.24
CA LEU A 164 -16.96 -7.02 -0.88
C LEU A 164 -16.47 -5.65 -0.40
N GLY A 165 -17.11 -5.09 0.62
CA GLY A 165 -16.72 -3.81 1.23
C GLY A 165 -15.32 -3.90 1.83
N ASP A 166 -15.05 -4.95 2.60
CA ASP A 166 -13.73 -5.18 3.21
C ASP A 166 -12.61 -5.27 2.16
N VAL A 167 -12.88 -5.95 1.03
CA VAL A 167 -11.90 -6.04 -0.07
C VAL A 167 -11.70 -4.68 -0.74
N ILE A 168 -12.76 -3.91 -0.97
CA ILE A 168 -12.67 -2.56 -1.55
C ILE A 168 -11.87 -1.63 -0.63
N ASP A 169 -12.15 -1.64 0.67
CA ASP A 169 -11.45 -0.84 1.67
C ASP A 169 -9.97 -1.22 1.77
N GLY A 170 -9.65 -2.52 1.65
CA GLY A 170 -8.29 -3.02 1.56
C GLY A 170 -7.55 -2.50 0.32
N VAL A 171 -8.18 -2.55 -0.85
CA VAL A 171 -7.60 -2.01 -2.09
C VAL A 171 -7.38 -0.51 -1.99
N PHE A 172 -8.32 0.24 -1.41
CA PHE A 172 -8.20 1.68 -1.21
C PHE A 172 -7.05 2.01 -0.26
N SER A 173 -6.92 1.28 0.85
CA SER A 173 -5.83 1.44 1.82
C SER A 173 -4.46 1.17 1.19
N LEU A 174 -4.35 0.15 0.32
CA LEU A 174 -3.13 -0.13 -0.43
C LEU A 174 -2.80 1.02 -1.40
N LEU A 175 -3.79 1.53 -2.13
CA LEU A 175 -3.61 2.64 -3.06
C LEU A 175 -3.16 3.91 -2.34
N GLU A 176 -3.76 4.22 -1.19
CA GLU A 176 -3.34 5.34 -0.34
C GLU A 176 -1.89 5.19 0.14
N LEU A 177 -1.50 3.98 0.57
CA LEU A 177 -0.14 3.67 0.99
C LEU A 177 0.87 3.90 -0.16
N TYR A 178 0.56 3.42 -1.37
CA TYR A 178 1.44 3.61 -2.53
C TYR A 178 1.52 5.07 -2.95
N LEU A 179 0.39 5.79 -3.01
CA LEU A 179 0.36 7.21 -3.33
C LEU A 179 1.16 8.03 -2.32
N THR A 180 1.01 7.75 -1.03
CA THR A 180 1.76 8.42 0.03
C THR A 180 3.25 8.14 -0.11
N THR A 181 3.63 6.89 -0.40
CA THR A 181 5.02 6.51 -0.66
C THR A 181 5.60 7.28 -1.85
N LEU A 182 4.87 7.35 -2.97
CA LEU A 182 5.28 8.09 -4.17
C LEU A 182 5.40 9.59 -3.91
N LEU A 183 4.45 10.19 -3.19
CA LEU A 183 4.50 11.59 -2.79
C LEU A 183 5.72 11.89 -1.92
N LEU A 184 6.03 11.02 -0.95
CA LEU A 184 7.22 11.16 -0.11
C LEU A 184 8.52 11.10 -0.93
N TRP A 185 8.59 10.22 -1.94
CA TRP A 185 9.71 10.17 -2.88
C TRP A 185 9.79 11.43 -3.76
N PHE A 186 8.66 11.94 -4.26
CA PHE A 186 8.59 13.19 -5.00
C PHE A 186 9.07 14.38 -4.17
N PHE A 187 8.70 14.43 -2.89
CA PHE A 187 9.21 15.43 -1.93
C PHE A 187 10.63 15.15 -1.44
N LEU A 188 11.31 14.10 -1.88
CA LEU A 188 12.72 13.88 -1.59
C LEU A 188 13.62 14.25 -2.77
N LEU A 189 13.13 14.05 -4.01
CA LEU A 189 13.76 14.48 -5.25
C LEU A 189 13.74 16.00 -5.42
#